data_AF-A0A7C7KL36-F1
#
_entry.id   AF-A0A7C7KL36-F1
#
_cell.length_a   1.000
_cell.length_b   1.000
_cell.length_c   1.000
_cell.angle_alpha   90.00
_cell.angle_beta   90.00
_cell.angle_gamma   90.00
#
_symmetry.space_group_name_H-M   'P 1'
#
loop_
_entity.id
_entity.type
_entity.pdbx_description
1 polymer ?
#
loop_
_entity_poly.entity_id
_entity_poly.type
_entity_poly.pdbx_seq_one_letter_code
_entity_poly.pdbx_strand_id
1 'polypeptide(L)' 'MLEVRGIDTFYGETQALFGASLQVHKGEVVALLGPNGAG' A
#
# COMPACT_ATOMS: atom_id res chain seq x y z
N MET A 1 -6.35 13.51 -6.47
CA MET A 1 -6.91 12.22 -6.04
C MET A 1 -5.87 11.18 -6.37
N LEU A 2 -5.44 10.41 -5.38
CA LEU A 2 -4.57 9.25 -5.55
C LEU A 2 -5.42 8.00 -5.37
N GLU A 3 -5.22 7.00 -6.23
CA GLU A 3 -5.90 5.72 -6.13
C GLU A 3 -4.95 4.58 -6.52
N VAL A 4 -4.93 3.55 -5.68
CA VAL A 4 -4.19 2.30 -5.83
C VAL A 4 -5.19 1.17 -5.64
N ARG A 5 -5.21 0.20 -6.54
CA ARG A 5 -6.18 -0.91 -6.52
C ARG A 5 -5.46 -2.24 -6.68
N GLY A 6 -5.61 -3.11 -5.68
CA GLY A 6 -5.23 -4.51 -5.73
C GLY A 6 -3.77 -4.76 -6.11
N ILE A 7 -2.83 -3.97 -5.59
CA ILE A 7 -1.43 -4.12 -5.98
C ILE A 7 -0.74 -5.26 -5.25
N ASP A 8 -0.04 -6.07 -6.02
CA ASP A 8 0.90 -7.07 -5.55
C ASP A 8 2.31 -6.65 -5.93
N THR A 9 3.25 -6.72 -4.98
CA THR A 9 4.65 -6.35 -5.21
C THR A 9 5.59 -7.39 -4.62
N PHE A 10 6.75 -7.56 -5.25
CA PHE A 10 7.69 -8.63 -4.92
C PHE A 10 9.13 -8.12 -4.91
N TYR A 11 9.90 -8.60 -3.93
CA TYR A 11 11.36 -8.52 -3.90
C TYR A 11 11.92 -9.93 -4.18
N GLY A 12 12.13 -10.24 -5.46
CA GLY A 12 12.49 -11.59 -5.88
C GLY A 12 11.34 -12.57 -5.60
N GLU A 13 11.61 -13.61 -4.83
CA GLU A 13 10.61 -14.62 -4.46
C GLU A 13 9.72 -14.18 -3.28
N THR A 14 10.08 -13.11 -2.57
CA THR A 14 9.34 -12.63 -1.41
C THR A 14 8.29 -11.60 -1.83
N GLN A 15 7.03 -11.86 -1.52
CA GLN A 15 5.95 -10.89 -1.70
C GLN A 15 5.92 -9.86 -0.57
N ALA A 16 5.87 -8.57 -0.94
CA ALA A 16 5.84 -7.45 -0.01
C ALA A 16 4.40 -6.94 0.19
N LEU A 17 3.69 -6.63 -0.89
CA LEU A 17 2.27 -6.24 -0.85
C LEU A 17 1.36 -7.34 -1.40
N PHE A 18 0.22 -7.54 -0.73
CA PHE A 18 -0.78 -8.56 -1.06
C PHE A 18 -2.12 -7.87 -1.37
N GLY A 19 -2.42 -7.66 -2.65
CA GLY A 19 -3.67 -7.06 -3.12
C GLY A 19 -3.99 -5.69 -2.50
N ALA A 20 -2.97 -4.89 -2.17
CA ALA A 20 -3.16 -3.66 -1.40
C ALA A 20 -3.93 -2.60 -2.20
N SER A 21 -4.89 -1.93 -1.56
CA SER A 21 -5.69 -0.85 -2.16
C SER A 21 -5.72 0.37 -1.24
N LEU A 22 -5.58 1.55 -1.81
CA LEU A 22 -5.58 2.82 -1.09
C LEU A 22 -6.21 3.91 -1.94
N GLN A 23 -7.10 4.71 -1.36
CA GLN A 23 -7.63 5.91 -1.97
C GLN A 23 -7.32 7.11 -1.07
N VAL A 24 -6.83 8.20 -1.67
CA VAL A 24 -6.57 9.47 -0.97
C VAL A 24 -7.20 10.62 -1.74
N HIS A 25 -8.11 11.34 -1.09
CA HIS A 25 -8.82 12.47 -1.67
C HIS A 25 -7.96 13.73 -1.66
N LYS A 26 -8.40 14.76 -2.37
CA LYS A 26 -7.69 16.04 -2.40
C LYS A 26 -7.78 16.71 -1.02
N GLY A 27 -6.63 17.05 -0.43
CA GLY A 27 -6.56 17.70 0.88
C GLY A 27 -6.56 16.74 2.07
N GLU A 28 -6.63 15.43 1.85
CA GLU A 28 -6.52 14.42 2.90
C GLU A 28 -5.05 14.21 3.32
N VAL A 29 -4.85 14.01 4.62
CA VAL A 29 -3.59 13.55 5.20
C VAL A 29 -3.84 12.16 5.77
N VAL A 30 -3.13 11.16 5.23
CA VAL A 30 -3.26 9.75 5.61
C VAL A 30 -1.95 9.26 6.19
N ALA A 31 -2.02 8.60 7.34
CA ALA A 31 -0.89 7.89 7.94
C ALA A 31 -1.13 6.39 7.86
N LEU A 32 -0.13 5.65 7.38
CA LEU A 32 -0.12 4.19 7.39
C LEU A 32 0.76 3.72 8.57
N LEU A 33 0.24 2.82 9.38
CA LEU A 33 0.95 2.27 10.53
C LEU A 33 1.05 0.74 10.41
N GLY A 34 2.20 0.20 10.81
CA GLY A 34 2.44 -1.24 10.85
C GLY A 34 3.83 -1.53 11.43
N PRO A 35 4.08 -2.78 11.85
CA PRO A 35 5.42 -3.21 12.23
C PRO A 35 6.37 -3.15 11.02
N ASN A 36 7.68 -3.20 11.29
CA ASN A 36 8.69 -3.30 10.23
C ASN A 36 8.40 -4.53 9.34
N GLY A 37 8.31 -4.31 8.03
CA GLY A 37 8.02 -5.35 7.04
C GLY A 37 6.54 -5.71 6.86
N ALA A 38 5.60 -4.90 7.37
CA ALA A 38 4.15 -5.12 7.21
C ALA A 38 3.62 -4.92 5.78
N GLY A 39 4.44 -4.35 4.89
CA GLY A 39 4.15 -4.11 3.49
C GLY A 39 5.38 -3.64 2.75
#